data_AF-A0A835NGX6-F1
#
_entry.id   AF-A0A835NGX6-F1
#
_cell.length_a   1.000
_cell.length_b   1.000
_cell.length_c   1.000
_cell.angle_alpha   90.00
_cell.angle_beta   90.00
_cell.angle_gamma   90.00
#
_symmetry.space_group_name_H-M   'P 1'
#
loop_
_entity.id
_entity.type
_entity.pdbx_description
1 polymer ?
#
loop_
_entity_poly.entity_id
_entity_poly.type
_entity_poly.pdbx_seq_one_letter_code
_entity_poly.pdbx_strand_id
1 'polypeptide(L)'
;PSALPGLGRQLRVLLTPLPVAAWPRAQKRLLSARSPAGKRPCPEPDSGPRAAPGSAAGPSSGARGPDGLWDADSDGSDGGDAVPDGHSHLSAYERKRLKNITENAKFFAALKLHESAARLNQLTTKRQSHITKRAKPKKVEDEPARRRSMRLLRVEPLDIPLLETLARPAAEEYFELQKLPMSSQPQVPAGPFPMVPEDQAENSKWTEALLSTWMRISELNTDHADQGTPDIKRYQESLSSMVLSEENVRKVVKARVCSMAIHPSQSTILVAAGDKLGHLGLWNVSCRSEEGAHTFIPHSFQVSCMHFSPCNPAHLLSLSSDTLRCADVTRAVFDEICRSEENFSCFDFLEENACTAIVSQWDGAVAVVDRRTPGVSSELSADIGFRRTRTVHVHPVNKHYFLAAGSVDVCVFDVRYLKAKGNKPLSSLTGHTKSVASAYFSPVTGSRVVTVCADDKLRVYDTTSLSSPVTLLSSIRHNNNTGRWLTRFRAIWDPKQEHCFLVGSMAQPRQIQVFQDTGNLLHSFHNGDCLTSVCSINVVHPSQNILVGGNSSGRLHNLWKQHFDRKTGKTNKA
;
A
#
# COMPACT_ATOMS: atom_id res chain seq x y z
N PRO A 1 -52.56 -5.83 62.19
CA PRO A 1 -53.01 -4.53 61.63
C PRO A 1 -51.96 -3.97 60.64
N SER A 2 -52.14 -4.18 59.33
CA SER A 2 -53.03 -3.42 58.41
C SER A 2 -52.41 -2.05 58.00
N ALA A 3 -52.17 -1.73 56.73
CA ALA A 3 -52.46 -2.48 55.49
C ALA A 3 -51.55 -2.10 54.28
N LEU A 4 -51.72 -2.84 53.18
CA LEU A 4 -51.13 -2.70 51.83
C LEU A 4 -51.70 -1.49 51.05
N PRO A 5 -51.29 -1.15 49.79
CA PRO A 5 -50.47 -1.87 48.80
C PRO A 5 -49.32 -1.04 48.16
N GLY A 6 -48.50 -1.53 47.21
CA GLY A 6 -48.45 -2.84 46.53
C GLY A 6 -48.86 -2.80 45.05
N LEU A 7 -47.98 -2.35 44.15
CA LEU A 7 -48.32 -2.11 42.73
C LEU A 7 -47.26 -2.69 41.74
N GLY A 8 -47.24 -4.02 41.61
CA GLY A 8 -46.44 -4.70 40.59
C GLY A 8 -47.18 -4.83 39.26
N ARG A 9 -46.62 -4.32 38.16
CA ARG A 9 -47.13 -4.56 36.80
C ARG A 9 -46.27 -5.60 36.07
N GLN A 10 -46.77 -6.83 35.93
CA GLN A 10 -46.24 -7.80 34.98
C GLN A 10 -46.55 -7.35 33.55
N LEU A 11 -45.52 -7.13 32.73
CA LEU A 11 -45.68 -7.07 31.28
C LEU A 11 -45.65 -8.49 30.70
N ARG A 12 -46.83 -9.01 30.34
CA ARG A 12 -46.93 -10.26 29.56
C ARG A 12 -46.60 -9.98 28.10
N VAL A 13 -45.45 -10.46 27.63
CA VAL A 13 -45.15 -10.48 26.19
C VAL A 13 -45.96 -11.60 25.54
N LEU A 14 -46.99 -11.24 24.77
CA LEU A 14 -47.75 -12.16 23.93
C LEU A 14 -46.95 -12.45 22.65
N LEU A 15 -46.26 -13.58 22.63
CA LEU A 15 -45.63 -14.11 21.41
C LEU A 15 -46.71 -14.64 20.46
N THR A 16 -47.16 -13.82 19.51
CA THR A 16 -47.98 -14.25 18.37
C THR A 16 -47.09 -14.87 17.29
N PRO A 17 -47.18 -16.18 17.00
CA PRO A 17 -46.41 -16.79 15.92
C PRO A 17 -47.00 -16.38 14.57
N LEU A 18 -46.21 -15.69 13.74
CA LEU A 18 -46.57 -15.46 12.34
C LEU A 18 -46.32 -16.73 11.49
N PRO A 19 -47.07 -16.95 10.39
CA PRO A 19 -47.09 -18.26 9.73
C PRO A 19 -45.81 -18.60 8.96
N VAL A 20 -45.44 -19.88 8.98
CA VAL A 20 -44.35 -20.41 8.15
C VAL A 20 -44.77 -20.40 6.68
N ALA A 21 -44.23 -19.46 5.90
CA ALA A 21 -44.39 -19.43 4.45
C ALA A 21 -43.61 -20.59 3.81
N ALA A 22 -44.32 -21.66 3.43
CA ALA A 22 -43.71 -22.85 2.85
C ALA A 22 -43.22 -22.62 1.41
N TRP A 23 -41.90 -22.66 1.19
CA TRP A 23 -41.29 -22.72 -0.14
C TRP A 23 -40.65 -24.11 -0.38
N PRO A 24 -40.52 -24.57 -1.64
CA PRO A 24 -40.48 -26.00 -1.92
C PRO A 24 -39.17 -26.71 -1.56
N ARG A 25 -39.28 -27.95 -1.04
CA ARG A 25 -38.14 -28.86 -0.88
C ARG A 25 -37.51 -29.19 -2.23
N ALA A 26 -36.27 -28.77 -2.46
CA ALA A 26 -35.46 -29.27 -3.56
C ALA A 26 -35.27 -30.79 -3.42
N GLN A 27 -35.80 -31.57 -4.36
CA GLN A 27 -35.73 -33.03 -4.32
C GLN A 27 -34.31 -33.52 -4.61
N LYS A 28 -33.79 -34.44 -3.77
CA LYS A 28 -32.59 -35.22 -4.10
C LYS A 28 -32.87 -36.10 -5.31
N ARG A 29 -32.43 -35.70 -6.50
CA ARG A 29 -32.50 -36.53 -7.71
C ARG A 29 -31.38 -37.57 -7.70
N LEU A 30 -31.62 -38.69 -7.01
CA LEU A 30 -30.90 -39.94 -7.24
C LEU A 30 -31.09 -40.34 -8.71
N LEU A 31 -30.00 -40.64 -9.42
CA LEU A 31 -30.03 -41.41 -10.66
C LEU A 31 -29.15 -42.64 -10.48
N SER A 32 -29.78 -43.80 -10.53
CA SER A 32 -29.18 -45.11 -10.30
C SER A 32 -28.43 -45.62 -11.53
N ALA A 33 -27.33 -46.33 -11.30
CA ALA A 33 -26.64 -47.06 -12.36
C ALA A 33 -27.51 -48.19 -12.94
N ARG A 34 -27.36 -48.45 -14.25
CA ARG A 34 -27.63 -49.74 -14.88
C ARG A 34 -26.59 -50.00 -15.97
N SER A 35 -25.93 -51.16 -15.89
CA SER A 35 -25.12 -51.73 -16.98
C SER A 35 -26.02 -52.43 -18.01
N PRO A 36 -25.45 -52.91 -19.12
CA PRO A 36 -25.30 -54.37 -19.20
C PRO A 36 -23.90 -54.83 -19.66
N ALA A 37 -23.68 -56.15 -19.66
CA ALA A 37 -22.46 -56.83 -20.14
C ALA A 37 -22.35 -56.80 -21.69
N GLY A 38 -21.22 -57.09 -22.33
CA GLY A 38 -19.89 -57.51 -21.84
C GLY A 38 -19.37 -58.78 -22.55
N LYS A 39 -18.03 -58.94 -22.68
CA LYS A 39 -17.31 -60.18 -23.05
C LYS A 39 -15.78 -59.99 -22.94
N ARG A 40 -15.06 -61.01 -22.42
CA ARG A 40 -13.63 -61.29 -22.74
C ARG A 40 -13.59 -62.47 -23.73
N PRO A 41 -12.42 -62.89 -24.27
CA PRO A 41 -11.47 -63.71 -23.52
C PRO A 41 -10.01 -63.20 -23.54
N CYS A 42 -9.16 -63.81 -22.71
CA CYS A 42 -7.69 -63.75 -22.79
C CYS A 42 -7.17 -65.07 -23.40
N PRO A 43 -5.85 -65.27 -23.63
CA PRO A 43 -4.99 -65.70 -22.51
C PRO A 43 -3.55 -65.14 -22.48
N GLU A 44 -2.94 -65.34 -21.31
CA GLU A 44 -1.50 -65.37 -20.93
C GLU A 44 -0.72 -66.50 -21.68
N PRO A 45 0.63 -66.73 -21.53
CA PRO A 45 1.51 -66.46 -20.36
C PRO A 45 2.97 -66.03 -20.73
N ASP A 46 4.03 -66.05 -19.89
CA ASP A 46 4.26 -66.55 -18.51
C ASP A 46 5.46 -65.87 -17.78
N SER A 47 5.59 -66.12 -16.47
CA SER A 47 6.82 -66.13 -15.62
C SER A 47 7.50 -64.82 -15.14
N GLY A 48 8.09 -64.91 -13.94
CA GLY A 48 9.00 -63.92 -13.29
C GLY A 48 10.23 -64.65 -12.70
N PRO A 49 10.79 -64.32 -11.50
CA PRO A 49 10.56 -63.16 -10.61
C PRO A 49 11.83 -62.58 -9.90
N ARG A 50 11.64 -61.46 -9.17
CA ARG A 50 12.37 -61.01 -7.93
C ARG A 50 13.84 -60.54 -7.93
N ALA A 51 14.09 -59.62 -6.97
CA ALA A 51 15.33 -59.33 -6.20
C ALA A 51 16.30 -58.21 -6.65
N ALA A 52 17.04 -57.71 -5.66
CA ALA A 52 18.07 -56.64 -5.63
C ALA A 52 18.93 -56.87 -4.33
N PRO A 53 19.96 -56.08 -3.97
CA PRO A 53 20.61 -54.92 -4.62
C PRO A 53 22.17 -55.03 -4.70
N GLY A 54 22.88 -53.99 -5.18
CA GLY A 54 24.28 -53.77 -4.75
C GLY A 54 25.26 -53.02 -5.68
N SER A 55 26.04 -52.10 -5.06
CA SER A 55 27.41 -51.63 -5.36
C SER A 55 27.81 -50.95 -6.70
N ALA A 56 28.62 -49.92 -6.55
CA ALA A 56 29.17 -49.00 -7.56
C ALA A 56 30.40 -49.52 -8.36
N ALA A 57 30.63 -48.93 -9.54
CA ALA A 57 31.95 -48.58 -10.10
C ALA A 57 31.83 -47.64 -11.34
N GLY A 58 32.91 -46.94 -11.68
CA GLY A 58 33.19 -46.41 -13.04
C GLY A 58 34.54 -46.95 -13.53
N PRO A 59 35.33 -46.29 -14.40
CA PRO A 59 35.04 -45.09 -15.23
C PRO A 59 35.55 -45.20 -16.70
N SER A 60 35.42 -44.12 -17.49
CA SER A 60 36.16 -43.87 -18.75
C SER A 60 35.81 -44.80 -19.95
N SER A 61 36.25 -44.62 -21.21
CA SER A 61 36.96 -43.53 -21.93
C SER A 61 36.60 -43.62 -23.44
N GLY A 62 37.05 -42.69 -24.29
CA GLY A 62 36.94 -42.79 -25.75
C GLY A 62 37.65 -41.66 -26.50
N ALA A 63 38.68 -41.98 -27.30
CA ALA A 63 39.60 -41.01 -27.90
C ALA A 63 39.99 -41.31 -29.36
N ARG A 64 40.49 -40.29 -30.07
CA ARG A 64 41.23 -40.24 -31.37
C ARG A 64 41.62 -38.75 -31.59
N GLY A 65 42.66 -38.36 -32.34
CA GLY A 65 43.70 -39.05 -33.12
C GLY A 65 44.89 -38.09 -33.39
N PRO A 66 45.99 -38.51 -34.06
CA PRO A 66 47.35 -38.16 -33.61
C PRO A 66 48.27 -37.44 -34.64
N ASP A 67 49.60 -37.54 -34.40
CA ASP A 67 50.79 -37.15 -35.20
C ASP A 67 51.24 -35.67 -35.06
N GLY A 68 52.45 -35.29 -34.61
CA GLY A 68 53.64 -35.97 -34.05
C GLY A 68 54.44 -34.98 -33.15
N LEU A 69 55.76 -35.04 -32.87
CA LEU A 69 56.84 -36.00 -33.21
C LEU A 69 58.07 -35.77 -32.26
N TRP A 70 58.87 -36.82 -31.99
CA TRP A 70 60.30 -36.97 -31.61
C TRP A 70 61.21 -35.69 -31.71
N ASP A 71 62.19 -35.31 -30.85
CA ASP A 71 62.86 -35.81 -29.60
C ASP A 71 63.36 -34.58 -28.73
N ALA A 72 64.36 -34.52 -27.80
CA ALA A 72 65.49 -35.37 -27.31
C ALA A 72 66.06 -34.90 -25.92
N ASP A 73 67.06 -35.63 -25.39
CA ASP A 73 68.13 -35.42 -24.35
C ASP A 73 68.12 -34.19 -23.39
N SER A 74 68.25 -34.27 -22.05
CA SER A 74 69.30 -34.83 -21.14
C SER A 74 70.62 -34.01 -21.08
N ASP A 75 71.33 -33.80 -19.95
CA ASP A 75 71.16 -34.04 -18.48
C ASP A 75 72.19 -33.14 -17.69
N GLY A 76 72.41 -33.12 -16.36
CA GLY A 76 71.88 -33.85 -15.20
C GLY A 76 72.76 -33.66 -13.92
N SER A 77 72.16 -33.64 -12.70
CA SER A 77 72.83 -33.47 -11.36
C SER A 77 73.56 -32.12 -11.12
N ASP A 78 73.96 -31.66 -9.91
CA ASP A 78 73.90 -32.14 -8.52
C ASP A 78 73.92 -30.96 -7.48
N GLY A 79 73.51 -31.20 -6.22
CA GLY A 79 74.07 -30.57 -5.01
C GLY A 79 73.58 -29.20 -4.48
N GLY A 80 73.51 -29.07 -3.14
CA GLY A 80 73.69 -27.80 -2.40
C GLY A 80 72.49 -27.29 -1.56
N ASP A 81 72.73 -27.00 -0.27
CA ASP A 81 71.70 -26.59 0.71
C ASP A 81 71.49 -25.07 0.89
N ALA A 82 70.22 -24.71 1.15
CA ALA A 82 69.72 -23.65 2.02
C ALA A 82 70.13 -22.16 1.86
N VAL A 83 69.28 -21.37 1.17
CA VAL A 83 68.54 -20.21 1.76
C VAL A 83 67.14 -20.13 1.10
N PRO A 84 66.02 -20.04 1.84
CA PRO A 84 64.67 -20.08 1.25
C PRO A 84 64.05 -18.70 0.95
N ASP A 85 64.30 -18.13 -0.24
CA ASP A 85 63.54 -16.98 -0.76
C ASP A 85 62.16 -17.43 -1.32
N GLY A 86 61.12 -17.31 -0.49
CA GLY A 86 59.83 -17.97 -0.73
C GLY A 86 58.81 -17.22 -1.59
N HIS A 87 58.88 -17.28 -2.92
CA HIS A 87 57.77 -16.91 -3.83
C HIS A 87 57.76 -17.69 -5.17
N SER A 88 57.21 -18.91 -5.22
CA SER A 88 57.27 -19.76 -6.43
C SER A 88 55.96 -20.41 -6.94
N HIS A 89 54.82 -20.31 -6.23
CA HIS A 89 53.55 -20.96 -6.66
C HIS A 89 52.33 -20.02 -6.75
N LEU A 90 52.45 -18.90 -7.48
CA LEU A 90 51.27 -18.13 -7.92
C LEU A 90 50.46 -18.92 -8.96
N SER A 91 49.15 -19.02 -8.75
CA SER A 91 48.19 -19.71 -9.62
C SER A 91 48.09 -19.05 -11.00
N ALA A 92 47.70 -19.81 -12.03
CA ALA A 92 47.43 -19.29 -13.37
C ALA A 92 46.38 -18.16 -13.37
N TYR A 93 45.40 -18.23 -12.45
CA TYR A 93 44.43 -17.14 -12.24
C TYR A 93 45.10 -15.87 -11.72
N GLU A 94 46.01 -15.99 -10.75
CA GLU A 94 46.67 -14.85 -10.10
C GLU A 94 47.65 -14.17 -11.06
N ARG A 95 48.40 -14.95 -11.86
CA ARG A 95 49.23 -14.42 -12.96
C ARG A 95 48.39 -13.63 -13.96
N LYS A 96 47.21 -14.15 -14.34
CA LYS A 96 46.28 -13.45 -15.23
C LYS A 96 45.71 -12.18 -14.58
N ARG A 97 45.38 -12.21 -13.29
CA ARG A 97 44.94 -11.04 -12.52
C ARG A 97 46.01 -9.95 -12.43
N LEU A 98 47.27 -10.32 -12.15
CA LEU A 98 48.42 -9.41 -12.14
C LEU A 98 48.71 -8.81 -13.53
N LYS A 99 48.58 -9.61 -14.60
CA LYS A 99 48.68 -9.12 -15.97
C LYS A 99 47.60 -8.07 -16.28
N ASN A 100 46.32 -8.36 -15.98
CA ASN A 100 45.24 -7.39 -16.15
C ASN A 100 45.45 -6.11 -15.32
N ILE A 101 45.95 -6.21 -14.08
CA ILE A 101 46.26 -5.04 -13.23
C ILE A 101 47.37 -4.19 -13.85
N THR A 102 48.44 -4.81 -14.35
CA THR A 102 49.58 -4.07 -14.95
C THR A 102 49.26 -3.51 -16.33
N GLU A 103 48.41 -4.17 -17.13
CA GLU A 103 47.89 -3.62 -18.40
C GLU A 103 46.96 -2.42 -18.15
N ASN A 104 46.04 -2.51 -17.18
CA ASN A 104 45.20 -1.37 -16.78
C ASN A 104 46.03 -0.19 -16.24
N ALA A 105 47.05 -0.46 -15.42
CA ALA A 105 47.94 0.59 -14.92
C ALA A 105 48.70 1.31 -16.04
N LYS A 106 49.21 0.56 -17.04
CA LYS A 106 49.84 1.13 -18.24
C LYS A 106 48.86 1.95 -19.07
N PHE A 107 47.62 1.49 -19.23
CA PHE A 107 46.56 2.22 -19.94
C PHE A 107 46.24 3.57 -19.26
N PHE A 108 46.04 3.60 -17.93
CA PHE A 108 45.79 4.84 -17.21
C PHE A 108 46.99 5.80 -17.21
N ALA A 109 48.23 5.29 -17.20
CA ALA A 109 49.42 6.12 -17.36
C ALA A 109 49.49 6.75 -18.77
N ALA A 110 49.19 6.00 -19.82
CA ALA A 110 49.19 6.48 -21.21
C ALA A 110 48.16 7.60 -21.47
N LEU A 111 47.05 7.63 -20.72
CA LEU A 111 46.01 8.67 -20.83
C LEU A 111 46.44 10.06 -20.30
N LYS A 112 47.61 10.21 -19.65
CA LYS A 112 48.22 11.50 -19.26
C LYS A 112 47.28 12.47 -18.50
N LEU A 113 46.31 11.94 -17.75
CA LEU A 113 45.20 12.73 -17.19
C LEU A 113 45.65 13.86 -16.24
N HIS A 114 46.80 13.74 -15.57
CA HIS A 114 47.39 14.84 -14.79
C HIS A 114 47.90 16.00 -15.65
N GLU A 115 48.47 15.76 -16.84
CA GLU A 115 48.86 16.83 -17.77
C GLU A 115 47.63 17.58 -18.29
N SER A 116 46.53 16.85 -18.56
CA SER A 116 45.23 17.41 -18.94
C SER A 116 44.64 18.31 -17.84
N ALA A 117 44.66 17.85 -16.59
CA ALA A 117 44.18 18.62 -15.44
C ALA A 117 45.05 19.87 -15.18
N ALA A 118 46.38 19.76 -15.30
CA ALA A 118 47.30 20.87 -15.16
C ALA A 118 47.06 21.95 -16.23
N ARG A 119 46.85 21.56 -17.50
CA ARG A 119 46.49 22.49 -18.59
C ARG A 119 45.19 23.24 -18.31
N LEU A 120 44.16 22.57 -17.78
CA LEU A 120 42.88 23.20 -17.46
C LEU A 120 43.04 24.31 -16.40
N ASN A 121 43.80 24.03 -15.33
CA ASN A 121 44.07 25.00 -14.26
C ASN A 121 44.97 26.17 -14.70
N GLN A 122 45.80 25.99 -15.72
CA GLN A 122 46.59 27.08 -16.33
C GLN A 122 45.75 27.97 -17.27
N LEU A 123 44.64 27.47 -17.80
CA LEU A 123 43.70 28.25 -18.63
C LEU A 123 42.79 29.12 -17.75
N THR A 124 42.33 28.62 -16.60
CA THR A 124 41.47 29.38 -15.68
C THR A 124 42.20 30.51 -14.96
N THR A 125 43.51 30.39 -14.74
CA THR A 125 44.33 31.38 -14.02
C THR A 125 44.84 32.55 -14.88
N LYS A 126 44.76 32.47 -16.22
CA LYS A 126 45.29 33.51 -17.14
C LYS A 126 44.29 34.59 -17.57
N ARG A 127 43.03 34.57 -17.12
CA ARG A 127 42.06 35.65 -17.39
C ARG A 127 42.07 36.71 -16.27
N GLN A 128 43.05 37.61 -16.34
CA GLN A 128 42.96 38.94 -15.74
C GLN A 128 42.87 39.99 -16.86
N SER A 129 42.03 41.01 -16.68
CA SER A 129 41.87 42.15 -17.60
C SER A 129 41.92 43.46 -16.82
N HIS A 130 42.68 44.44 -17.30
CA HIS A 130 43.04 45.63 -16.52
C HIS A 130 41.96 46.73 -16.49
N ILE A 131 41.60 47.14 -15.27
CA ILE A 131 41.44 48.51 -14.77
C ILE A 131 41.14 49.63 -15.78
N THR A 132 40.02 50.34 -15.57
CA THR A 132 39.99 51.82 -15.48
C THR A 132 38.93 52.26 -14.46
N LYS A 133 39.12 53.41 -13.80
CA LYS A 133 38.23 53.91 -12.73
C LYS A 133 37.18 54.88 -13.29
N ARG A 134 35.90 54.72 -12.92
CA ARG A 134 34.85 55.75 -13.03
C ARG A 134 33.99 55.74 -11.75
N ALA A 135 33.36 56.87 -11.43
CA ALA A 135 32.77 57.12 -10.11
C ALA A 135 31.54 56.26 -9.77
N LYS A 136 31.32 56.04 -8.46
CA LYS A 136 30.17 55.29 -7.92
C LYS A 136 28.84 56.06 -8.08
N PRO A 137 27.78 55.44 -8.62
CA PRO A 137 26.44 55.59 -8.07
C PRO A 137 26.26 54.67 -6.85
N LYS A 138 25.41 55.03 -5.88
CA LYS A 138 24.97 54.09 -4.84
C LYS A 138 23.89 53.17 -5.41
N LYS A 139 24.06 51.86 -5.24
CA LYS A 139 22.95 50.89 -5.24
C LYS A 139 23.24 49.86 -4.16
N VAL A 140 22.22 49.47 -3.39
CA VAL A 140 22.29 48.39 -2.42
C VAL A 140 21.78 47.14 -3.12
N GLU A 141 22.57 46.07 -3.09
CA GLU A 141 22.20 44.74 -3.55
C GLU A 141 22.73 43.74 -2.52
N ASP A 142 21.83 42.98 -1.91
CA ASP A 142 22.19 41.94 -0.92
C ASP A 142 22.88 40.76 -1.62
N GLU A 143 23.94 40.20 -1.02
CA GLU A 143 24.42 38.89 -1.43
C GLU A 143 23.39 37.80 -1.07
N PRO A 144 23.09 36.86 -1.98
CA PRO A 144 22.17 35.77 -1.69
C PRO A 144 22.75 34.85 -0.61
N ALA A 145 22.22 34.96 0.62
CA ALA A 145 22.74 34.32 1.82
C ALA A 145 22.95 32.81 1.64
N ARG A 146 24.22 32.40 1.50
CA ARG A 146 24.64 31.04 1.15
C ARG A 146 24.55 30.10 2.35
N ARG A 147 23.30 29.73 2.73
CA ARG A 147 22.92 28.99 3.94
C ARG A 147 23.82 27.76 4.20
N ARG A 148 24.74 27.88 5.16
CA ARG A 148 25.53 26.77 5.71
C ARG A 148 24.82 26.16 6.92
N SER A 149 25.02 24.87 7.16
CA SER A 149 24.46 24.17 8.33
C SER A 149 25.21 24.57 9.61
N MET A 150 24.49 25.01 10.65
CA MET A 150 25.10 25.36 11.94
C MET A 150 25.84 24.17 12.58
N ARG A 151 25.40 22.94 12.29
CA ARG A 151 26.04 21.69 12.76
C ARG A 151 27.48 21.50 12.22
N LEU A 152 27.84 22.19 11.12
CA LEU A 152 29.20 22.24 10.59
C LEU A 152 30.03 23.41 11.15
N LEU A 153 29.40 24.37 11.85
CA LEU A 153 30.06 25.53 12.45
C LEU A 153 30.43 25.31 13.93
N ARG A 154 29.95 24.22 14.56
CA ARG A 154 30.20 23.87 15.98
C ARG A 154 29.90 25.03 16.96
N VAL A 155 28.89 25.84 16.65
CA VAL A 155 28.34 26.82 17.60
C VAL A 155 27.34 26.09 18.48
N GLU A 156 27.63 26.01 19.77
CA GLU A 156 26.68 25.50 20.76
C GLU A 156 25.62 26.59 21.06
N PRO A 157 24.35 26.22 21.37
CA PRO A 157 23.34 27.20 21.72
C PRO A 157 23.69 27.90 23.03
N LEU A 158 23.53 29.23 23.09
CA LEU A 158 23.65 29.98 24.35
C LEU A 158 22.58 29.53 25.35
N ASP A 159 22.96 29.51 26.63
CA ASP A 159 22.20 28.87 27.70
C ASP A 159 20.79 29.44 27.89
N ILE A 160 19.80 28.64 27.48
CA ILE A 160 18.40 28.77 27.91
C ILE A 160 18.18 27.68 28.96
N PRO A 161 17.63 27.98 30.16
CA PRO A 161 17.45 27.01 31.23
C PRO A 161 16.76 25.73 30.75
N LEU A 162 17.43 24.60 30.93
CA LEU A 162 17.08 23.34 30.30
C LEU A 162 15.89 22.69 31.04
N LEU A 163 14.67 22.98 30.57
CA LEU A 163 13.45 22.31 31.02
C LEU A 163 13.42 20.87 30.46
N GLU A 164 14.01 19.95 31.21
CA GLU A 164 14.40 18.59 30.82
C GLU A 164 13.25 17.59 30.59
N THR A 165 12.06 18.09 30.22
CA THR A 165 10.81 17.30 30.14
C THR A 165 9.99 17.58 28.88
N LEU A 166 10.59 18.14 27.82
CA LEU A 166 9.92 18.33 26.52
C LEU A 166 10.33 17.29 25.48
N ALA A 167 9.53 16.22 25.40
CA ALA A 167 9.42 15.24 24.33
C ALA A 167 10.74 14.66 23.77
N ARG A 168 11.00 13.38 24.11
CA ARG A 168 11.78 12.49 23.23
C ARG A 168 11.24 12.62 21.79
N PRO A 169 12.07 12.66 20.75
CA PRO A 169 11.58 12.62 19.39
C PRO A 169 10.74 11.35 19.20
N ALA A 170 9.44 11.48 18.91
CA ALA A 170 8.54 10.33 18.76
C ALA A 170 9.01 9.33 17.68
N ALA A 171 9.87 9.78 16.76
CA ALA A 171 10.55 8.91 15.79
C ALA A 171 11.63 8.00 16.43
N GLU A 172 12.36 8.46 17.45
CA GLU A 172 13.38 7.68 18.15
C GLU A 172 12.74 6.68 19.11
N GLU A 173 11.74 7.10 19.87
CA GLU A 173 10.95 6.20 20.73
C GLU A 173 10.22 5.12 19.91
N TYR A 174 9.66 5.50 18.75
CA TYR A 174 9.19 4.56 17.73
C TYR A 174 10.28 3.60 17.22
N PHE A 175 11.50 4.09 17.02
CA PHE A 175 12.62 3.25 16.56
C PHE A 175 13.07 2.25 17.62
N GLU A 176 13.02 2.59 18.91
CA GLU A 176 13.27 1.65 20.01
C GLU A 176 12.12 0.63 20.15
N LEU A 177 10.86 1.07 20.13
CA LEU A 177 9.70 0.17 20.11
C LEU A 177 9.78 -0.84 18.96
N GLN A 178 10.19 -0.41 17.75
CA GLN A 178 10.37 -1.28 16.59
C GLN A 178 11.62 -2.21 16.66
N LYS A 179 12.49 -2.08 17.68
CA LYS A 179 13.52 -3.11 17.98
C LYS A 179 13.00 -4.22 18.88
N LEU A 180 11.96 -3.97 19.67
CA LEU A 180 11.36 -5.00 20.53
C LEU A 180 10.71 -6.09 19.68
N PRO A 181 10.84 -7.38 20.04
CA PRO A 181 10.10 -8.44 19.38
C PRO A 181 8.58 -8.22 19.52
N MET A 182 7.82 -8.69 18.53
CA MET A 182 6.38 -8.41 18.40
C MET A 182 5.55 -8.88 19.63
N SER A 183 6.04 -9.87 20.36
CA SER A 183 5.45 -10.39 21.60
C SER A 183 5.69 -9.54 22.85
N SER A 184 6.57 -8.52 22.79
CA SER A 184 6.87 -7.62 23.92
C SER A 184 6.56 -6.14 23.63
N GLN A 185 5.79 -5.85 22.58
CA GLN A 185 5.22 -4.53 22.33
C GLN A 185 3.84 -4.42 23.01
N PRO A 186 3.41 -3.23 23.47
CA PRO A 186 2.09 -3.06 24.09
C PRO A 186 0.95 -3.47 23.13
N GLN A 187 0.22 -4.53 23.49
CA GLN A 187 -0.91 -5.01 22.69
C GLN A 187 -2.24 -4.40 23.17
N VAL A 188 -3.01 -3.84 22.23
CA VAL A 188 -4.39 -3.42 22.47
C VAL A 188 -5.23 -4.65 22.86
N PRO A 189 -6.08 -4.60 23.91
CA PRO A 189 -6.81 -5.76 24.42
C PRO A 189 -7.54 -6.58 23.35
N ALA A 190 -7.70 -7.88 23.60
CA ALA A 190 -8.47 -8.77 22.75
C ALA A 190 -9.98 -8.62 23.01
N GLY A 191 -10.79 -8.77 21.96
CA GLY A 191 -12.24 -8.55 22.02
C GLY A 191 -12.65 -7.06 21.95
N PRO A 192 -13.90 -6.72 22.30
CA PRO A 192 -14.44 -5.38 22.15
C PRO A 192 -14.04 -4.42 23.27
N PHE A 193 -13.76 -3.16 22.92
CA PHE A 193 -13.43 -2.08 23.87
C PHE A 193 -13.99 -0.72 23.39
N PRO A 194 -14.26 0.24 24.30
CA PRO A 194 -14.90 1.51 23.96
C PRO A 194 -14.00 2.45 23.12
N MET A 195 -14.64 3.33 22.34
CA MET A 195 -14.01 4.40 21.56
C MET A 195 -13.54 5.56 22.47
N VAL A 196 -12.54 5.32 23.29
CA VAL A 196 -11.89 6.35 24.11
C VAL A 196 -10.77 7.01 23.30
N PRO A 197 -10.71 8.36 23.21
CA PRO A 197 -9.62 9.05 22.53
C PRO A 197 -8.32 8.91 23.32
N GLU A 198 -7.18 9.02 22.64
CA GLU A 198 -5.85 8.92 23.26
C GLU A 198 -5.62 10.02 24.31
N ASP A 199 -6.01 11.26 23.99
CA ASP A 199 -5.76 12.44 24.83
C ASP A 199 -6.91 12.63 25.85
N GLN A 200 -6.99 11.72 26.82
CA GLN A 200 -8.15 11.50 27.73
C GLN A 200 -8.56 12.68 28.65
N ALA A 201 -7.73 13.72 28.82
CA ALA A 201 -7.86 14.66 29.92
C ALA A 201 -9.03 15.66 29.80
N GLU A 202 -9.31 16.19 28.61
CA GLU A 202 -10.22 17.34 28.43
C GLU A 202 -11.24 17.17 27.29
N ASN A 203 -11.02 16.23 26.35
CA ASN A 203 -11.72 16.19 25.06
C ASN A 203 -13.06 15.44 25.01
N SER A 204 -13.53 14.84 26.11
CA SER A 204 -14.69 13.92 26.10
C SER A 204 -15.93 14.48 25.41
N LYS A 205 -16.35 15.72 25.74
CA LYS A 205 -17.50 16.40 25.12
C LYS A 205 -17.36 16.55 23.60
N TRP A 206 -16.16 16.81 23.11
CA TRP A 206 -15.89 16.98 21.68
C TRP A 206 -15.82 15.65 20.95
N THR A 207 -15.34 14.59 21.61
CA THR A 207 -15.40 13.23 21.07
C THR A 207 -16.85 12.77 20.97
N GLU A 208 -17.68 12.95 22.00
CA GLU A 208 -19.12 12.68 21.94
C GLU A 208 -19.81 13.48 20.83
N ALA A 209 -19.45 14.74 20.63
CA ALA A 209 -19.96 15.57 19.53
C ALA A 209 -19.55 15.03 18.13
N LEU A 210 -18.37 14.42 18.00
CA LEU A 210 -17.93 13.79 16.74
C LEU A 210 -18.59 12.42 16.53
N LEU A 211 -18.72 11.59 17.57
CA LEU A 211 -19.38 10.27 17.47
C LEU A 211 -20.88 10.42 17.20
N SER A 212 -21.58 11.35 17.87
CA SER A 212 -22.97 11.69 17.55
C SER A 212 -23.14 12.34 16.18
N THR A 213 -22.16 13.13 15.71
CA THR A 213 -22.13 13.60 14.31
C THR A 213 -22.02 12.43 13.34
N TRP A 214 -21.15 11.45 13.60
CA TRP A 214 -20.98 10.26 12.76
C TRP A 214 -22.23 9.36 12.74
N MET A 215 -22.85 9.09 13.90
CA MET A 215 -24.17 8.42 13.97
C MET A 215 -25.20 9.14 13.08
N ARG A 216 -25.42 10.44 13.31
CA ARG A 216 -26.40 11.26 12.57
C ARG A 216 -26.17 11.21 11.05
N ILE A 217 -24.93 11.29 10.58
CA ILE A 217 -24.68 11.24 9.12
C ILE A 217 -24.75 9.83 8.51
N SER A 218 -24.75 8.79 9.35
CA SER A 218 -24.94 7.39 8.93
C SER A 218 -26.40 6.97 8.91
N GLU A 219 -27.26 7.59 9.73
CA GLU A 219 -28.72 7.46 9.69
C GLU A 219 -29.36 8.19 8.49
N LEU A 220 -28.71 9.25 7.99
CA LEU A 220 -29.16 9.98 6.82
C LEU A 220 -28.95 9.14 5.55
N ASN A 221 -30.06 8.63 4.99
CA ASN A 221 -30.09 8.02 3.66
C ASN A 221 -29.29 8.86 2.66
N THR A 222 -28.25 8.27 2.08
CA THR A 222 -27.58 8.83 0.92
C THR A 222 -28.45 8.61 -0.30
N ASP A 223 -29.43 9.50 -0.50
CA ASP A 223 -30.20 9.57 -1.74
C ASP A 223 -29.23 9.84 -2.90
N HIS A 224 -28.82 8.75 -3.55
CA HIS A 224 -28.03 8.77 -4.78
C HIS A 224 -28.94 9.19 -5.93
N ALA A 225 -29.28 10.47 -5.96
CA ALA A 225 -29.78 11.11 -7.17
C ALA A 225 -28.78 10.79 -8.30
N ASP A 226 -29.26 10.12 -9.35
CA ASP A 226 -28.43 9.64 -10.46
C ASP A 226 -27.95 10.81 -11.33
N GLN A 227 -26.94 11.51 -10.80
CA GLN A 227 -26.16 12.52 -11.51
C GLN A 227 -25.20 11.79 -12.45
N GLY A 228 -25.78 11.20 -13.50
CA GLY A 228 -25.10 10.36 -14.47
C GLY A 228 -23.78 10.95 -14.95
N THR A 229 -22.78 10.09 -15.14
CA THR A 229 -21.35 10.43 -15.25
C THR A 229 -21.10 11.72 -16.04
N PRO A 230 -20.58 12.80 -15.40
CA PRO A 230 -20.38 14.06 -16.10
C PRO A 230 -19.39 13.90 -17.26
N ASP A 231 -19.63 14.66 -18.34
CA ASP A 231 -18.71 14.74 -19.48
C ASP A 231 -17.28 15.11 -19.01
N ILE A 232 -16.28 14.53 -19.66
CA ILE A 232 -14.87 14.63 -19.27
C ILE A 232 -14.38 16.08 -19.20
N LYS A 233 -14.93 16.98 -20.03
CA LYS A 233 -14.62 18.42 -19.98
C LYS A 233 -15.21 19.08 -18.74
N ARG A 234 -16.49 18.81 -18.44
CA ARG A 234 -17.15 19.29 -17.21
C ARG A 234 -16.48 18.74 -15.96
N TYR A 235 -15.98 17.51 -16.00
CA TYR A 235 -15.16 16.95 -14.92
C TYR A 235 -13.84 17.69 -14.77
N GLN A 236 -13.10 17.94 -15.87
CA GLN A 236 -11.84 18.70 -15.86
C GLN A 236 -12.01 20.15 -15.40
N GLU A 237 -13.10 20.82 -15.80
CA GLU A 237 -13.53 22.12 -15.28
C GLU A 237 -13.81 22.04 -13.77
N SER A 238 -14.48 20.97 -13.31
CA SER A 238 -14.78 20.77 -11.90
C SER A 238 -13.51 20.56 -11.06
N LEU A 239 -12.57 19.72 -11.51
CA LEU A 239 -11.23 19.58 -10.91
C LEU A 239 -10.52 20.93 -10.84
N SER A 240 -10.53 21.70 -11.94
CA SER A 240 -9.88 23.01 -12.01
C SER A 240 -10.55 24.08 -11.13
N SER A 241 -11.74 23.80 -10.58
CA SER A 241 -12.45 24.63 -9.59
C SER A 241 -12.30 24.16 -8.13
N MET A 242 -11.54 23.09 -7.89
CA MET A 242 -11.20 22.62 -6.55
C MET A 242 -9.98 23.36 -6.02
N VAL A 243 -10.07 23.85 -4.78
CA VAL A 243 -9.06 24.72 -4.17
C VAL A 243 -8.53 24.09 -2.89
N LEU A 244 -7.25 24.35 -2.59
CA LEU A 244 -6.61 24.03 -1.30
C LEU A 244 -6.11 25.31 -0.64
N SER A 245 -6.39 25.45 0.65
CA SER A 245 -5.90 26.54 1.52
C SER A 245 -5.45 25.98 2.87
N GLU A 246 -4.74 26.78 3.66
CA GLU A 246 -4.19 26.34 4.95
C GLU A 246 -5.28 25.90 5.94
N GLU A 247 -6.45 26.56 5.93
CA GLU A 247 -7.65 26.16 6.68
C GLU A 247 -8.10 24.71 6.42
N ASN A 248 -7.71 24.15 5.27
CA ASN A 248 -8.09 22.81 4.81
C ASN A 248 -6.95 21.78 5.01
N VAL A 249 -5.95 22.09 5.85
CA VAL A 249 -4.85 21.17 6.20
C VAL A 249 -4.86 20.87 7.69
N ARG A 250 -5.27 19.66 8.07
CA ARG A 250 -5.41 19.22 9.48
C ARG A 250 -4.35 18.16 9.81
N LYS A 251 -3.74 18.19 11.00
CA LYS A 251 -3.03 17.02 11.55
C LYS A 251 -4.06 16.13 12.24
N VAL A 252 -4.22 14.90 11.77
CA VAL A 252 -5.32 13.99 12.16
C VAL A 252 -4.81 12.73 12.87
N VAL A 253 -3.54 12.36 12.64
CA VAL A 253 -2.86 11.25 13.33
C VAL A 253 -1.43 11.64 13.69
N LYS A 254 -0.84 10.98 14.69
CA LYS A 254 0.50 11.32 15.21
C LYS A 254 1.62 10.95 14.22
N ALA A 255 1.58 9.78 13.57
CA ALA A 255 2.60 9.33 12.61
C ALA A 255 2.15 9.37 11.13
N ARG A 256 2.88 8.69 10.25
CA ARG A 256 2.66 8.62 8.80
C ARG A 256 1.32 7.94 8.45
N VAL A 257 0.51 8.60 7.62
CA VAL A 257 -0.71 8.01 7.04
C VAL A 257 -0.38 6.80 6.17
N CYS A 258 -1.04 5.68 6.46
CA CYS A 258 -0.84 4.39 5.79
C CYS A 258 -2.11 3.88 5.11
N SER A 259 -3.29 4.26 5.62
CA SER A 259 -4.60 4.03 5.02
C SER A 259 -5.55 5.19 5.33
N MET A 260 -6.62 5.34 4.54
CA MET A 260 -7.63 6.39 4.71
C MET A 260 -8.99 5.88 4.18
N ALA A 261 -10.07 6.39 4.75
CA ALA A 261 -11.43 6.23 4.22
C ALA A 261 -12.20 7.56 4.34
N ILE A 262 -13.24 7.76 3.53
CA ILE A 262 -14.12 8.92 3.60
C ILE A 262 -15.57 8.44 3.70
N HIS A 263 -16.33 9.04 4.61
CA HIS A 263 -17.74 8.71 4.82
C HIS A 263 -18.58 9.17 3.62
N PRO A 264 -19.59 8.40 3.15
CA PRO A 264 -20.34 8.72 1.94
C PRO A 264 -21.38 9.85 2.09
N SER A 265 -21.61 10.37 3.30
CA SER A 265 -22.67 11.36 3.55
C SER A 265 -22.35 12.73 2.97
N GLN A 266 -23.26 13.21 2.13
CA GLN A 266 -23.21 14.53 1.51
C GLN A 266 -23.39 15.70 2.52
N SER A 267 -23.80 15.41 3.77
CA SER A 267 -24.22 16.41 4.75
C SER A 267 -23.14 16.87 5.74
N THR A 268 -22.08 16.08 5.95
CA THR A 268 -20.92 16.45 6.78
C THR A 268 -19.76 15.55 6.40
N ILE A 269 -18.62 16.13 6.06
CA ILE A 269 -17.51 15.39 5.46
C ILE A 269 -16.61 14.82 6.57
N LEU A 270 -16.81 13.54 6.89
CA LEU A 270 -16.02 12.80 7.86
C LEU A 270 -14.95 11.96 7.15
N VAL A 271 -13.68 12.13 7.54
CA VAL A 271 -12.53 11.42 6.98
C VAL A 271 -11.83 10.63 8.08
N ALA A 272 -11.58 9.35 7.83
CA ALA A 272 -10.75 8.51 8.66
C ALA A 272 -9.33 8.39 8.07
N ALA A 273 -8.31 8.37 8.93
CA ALA A 273 -6.93 8.08 8.55
C ALA A 273 -6.29 7.11 9.55
N GLY A 274 -5.70 6.05 9.03
CA GLY A 274 -4.94 5.06 9.79
C GLY A 274 -3.44 5.27 9.64
N ASP A 275 -2.71 5.31 10.75
CA ASP A 275 -1.27 5.61 10.76
C ASP A 275 -0.37 4.36 10.90
N LYS A 276 0.95 4.59 10.96
CA LYS A 276 1.97 3.54 11.02
C LYS A 276 2.10 2.86 12.41
N LEU A 277 1.48 3.41 13.44
CA LEU A 277 1.53 2.96 14.83
C LEU A 277 0.29 2.15 15.23
N GLY A 278 -0.77 2.22 14.43
CA GLY A 278 -2.06 1.59 14.74
C GLY A 278 -3.13 2.58 15.20
N HIS A 279 -2.80 3.87 15.22
CA HIS A 279 -3.77 4.92 15.48
C HIS A 279 -4.75 5.09 14.33
N LEU A 280 -6.00 5.41 14.69
CA LEU A 280 -7.07 5.78 13.77
C LEU A 280 -7.54 7.19 14.18
N GLY A 281 -7.31 8.15 13.31
CA GLY A 281 -7.81 9.52 13.45
C GLY A 281 -9.09 9.72 12.66
N LEU A 282 -10.11 10.31 13.29
CA LEU A 282 -11.32 10.79 12.63
C LEU A 282 -11.28 12.31 12.56
N TRP A 283 -11.54 12.90 11.38
CA TRP A 283 -11.62 14.34 11.16
C TRP A 283 -12.95 14.73 10.51
N ASN A 284 -13.72 15.57 11.21
CA ASN A 284 -14.84 16.29 10.63
C ASN A 284 -14.30 17.53 9.90
N VAL A 285 -14.25 17.48 8.56
CA VAL A 285 -13.69 18.54 7.71
C VAL A 285 -14.53 19.83 7.76
N SER A 286 -15.83 19.73 8.07
CA SER A 286 -16.70 20.89 8.29
C SER A 286 -16.40 21.60 9.62
N CYS A 287 -15.73 20.93 10.57
CA CYS A 287 -15.30 21.54 11.83
C CYS A 287 -13.95 22.25 11.66
N ARG A 288 -13.90 23.52 12.08
CA ARG A 288 -12.75 24.42 11.90
C ARG A 288 -11.89 24.62 13.15
N SER A 289 -12.34 24.18 14.31
CA SER A 289 -11.53 24.25 15.54
C SER A 289 -10.51 23.12 15.58
N GLU A 290 -9.53 23.23 16.49
CA GLU A 290 -8.55 22.17 16.70
C GLU A 290 -9.22 20.84 17.14
N GLU A 291 -10.38 20.94 17.80
CA GLU A 291 -11.19 19.81 18.33
C GLU A 291 -11.93 19.02 17.23
N GLY A 292 -11.87 19.47 15.97
CA GLY A 292 -12.52 18.81 14.84
C GLY A 292 -11.91 17.45 14.44
N ALA A 293 -10.78 17.06 15.04
CA ALA A 293 -10.13 15.77 14.78
C ALA A 293 -9.71 15.06 16.08
N HIS A 294 -10.10 13.79 16.22
CA HIS A 294 -9.82 12.94 17.39
C HIS A 294 -9.03 11.69 16.99
N THR A 295 -8.04 11.30 17.80
CA THR A 295 -7.22 10.09 17.58
C THR A 295 -7.60 9.00 18.59
N PHE A 296 -7.81 7.78 18.08
CA PHE A 296 -8.06 6.56 18.84
C PHE A 296 -6.94 5.54 18.58
N ILE A 297 -6.77 4.55 19.46
CA ILE A 297 -5.78 3.47 19.30
C ILE A 297 -6.49 2.11 19.14
N PRO A 298 -7.10 1.81 17.98
CA PRO A 298 -7.77 0.53 17.76
C PRO A 298 -6.81 -0.64 17.47
N HIS A 299 -5.53 -0.40 17.17
CA HIS A 299 -4.56 -1.44 16.83
C HIS A 299 -3.16 -1.13 17.38
N SER A 300 -2.29 -2.16 17.49
CA SER A 300 -0.89 -2.01 17.92
C SER A 300 0.13 -1.89 16.77
N PHE A 301 -0.30 -2.10 15.52
CA PHE A 301 0.57 -2.01 14.34
C PHE A 301 -0.09 -1.18 13.23
N GLN A 302 0.70 -0.79 12.23
CA GLN A 302 0.27 -0.01 11.07
C GLN A 302 -1.11 -0.41 10.55
N VAL A 303 -2.05 0.54 10.51
CA VAL A 303 -3.36 0.35 9.87
C VAL A 303 -3.17 0.31 8.35
N SER A 304 -3.26 -0.88 7.77
CA SER A 304 -2.88 -1.21 6.39
C SER A 304 -4.00 -0.90 5.39
N CYS A 305 -5.25 -1.11 5.79
CA CYS A 305 -6.44 -0.78 5.02
C CYS A 305 -7.59 -0.35 5.93
N MET A 306 -8.54 0.44 5.42
CA MET A 306 -9.78 0.77 6.12
C MET A 306 -10.87 1.16 5.12
N HIS A 307 -12.12 0.79 5.42
CA HIS A 307 -13.29 1.10 4.59
C HIS A 307 -14.53 1.27 5.48
N PHE A 308 -15.34 2.30 5.21
CA PHE A 308 -16.71 2.35 5.73
C PHE A 308 -17.54 1.22 5.08
N SER A 309 -18.39 0.58 5.87
CA SER A 309 -19.22 -0.56 5.46
C SER A 309 -20.32 -0.11 4.49
N PRO A 310 -20.38 -0.61 3.23
CA PRO A 310 -21.30 -0.10 2.21
C PRO A 310 -22.80 -0.12 2.59
N CYS A 311 -23.25 -1.14 3.33
CA CYS A 311 -24.64 -1.24 3.83
C CYS A 311 -24.95 -0.44 5.11
N ASN A 312 -23.92 0.02 5.83
CA ASN A 312 -24.09 0.66 7.14
C ASN A 312 -22.89 1.58 7.42
N PRO A 313 -22.94 2.86 7.03
CA PRO A 313 -21.86 3.82 7.23
C PRO A 313 -21.51 4.11 8.71
N ALA A 314 -22.29 3.63 9.68
CA ALA A 314 -21.96 3.68 11.11
C ALA A 314 -20.86 2.67 11.50
N HIS A 315 -20.53 1.73 10.61
CA HIS A 315 -19.40 0.81 10.75
C HIS A 315 -18.21 1.25 9.88
N LEU A 316 -17.06 1.49 10.51
CA LEU A 316 -15.77 1.65 9.84
C LEU A 316 -14.90 0.44 10.15
N LEU A 317 -14.56 -0.38 9.16
CA LEU A 317 -13.64 -1.49 9.35
C LEU A 317 -12.20 -1.02 9.12
N SER A 318 -11.30 -1.43 10.01
CA SER A 318 -9.87 -1.15 9.96
C SER A 318 -9.07 -2.44 10.14
N LEU A 319 -8.04 -2.59 9.30
CA LEU A 319 -7.14 -3.74 9.28
C LEU A 319 -5.74 -3.30 9.68
N SER A 320 -5.16 -3.96 10.67
CA SER A 320 -3.74 -3.89 11.03
C SER A 320 -3.01 -5.17 10.58
N SER A 321 -1.76 -5.36 10.99
CA SER A 321 -1.01 -6.59 10.70
C SER A 321 -1.58 -7.82 11.43
N ASP A 322 -2.15 -7.63 12.62
CA ASP A 322 -2.60 -8.70 13.52
C ASP A 322 -4.12 -8.89 13.54
N THR A 323 -4.88 -7.82 13.31
CA THR A 323 -6.31 -7.73 13.63
C THR A 323 -7.13 -7.00 12.56
N LEU A 324 -8.31 -7.54 12.27
CA LEU A 324 -9.41 -6.84 11.60
C LEU A 324 -10.43 -6.42 12.67
N ARG A 325 -10.70 -5.12 12.77
CA ARG A 325 -11.62 -4.54 13.77
C ARG A 325 -12.70 -3.70 13.09
N CYS A 326 -13.85 -3.60 13.75
CA CYS A 326 -14.98 -2.79 13.34
C CYS A 326 -15.23 -1.70 14.38
N ALA A 327 -14.99 -0.45 14.00
CA ALA A 327 -15.44 0.70 14.75
C ALA A 327 -16.95 0.87 14.51
N ASP A 328 -17.77 0.50 15.50
CA ASP A 328 -19.22 0.69 15.52
C ASP A 328 -19.59 1.90 16.38
N VAL A 329 -19.98 3.00 15.72
CA VAL A 329 -20.33 4.24 16.42
C VAL A 329 -21.68 4.17 17.14
N THR A 330 -22.58 3.25 16.77
CA THR A 330 -23.89 3.09 17.43
C THR A 330 -23.76 2.54 18.86
N ARG A 331 -22.70 1.76 19.10
CA ARG A 331 -22.31 1.22 20.41
C ARG A 331 -21.07 1.89 20.99
N ALA A 332 -20.44 2.82 20.24
CA ALA A 332 -19.16 3.46 20.55
C ALA A 332 -18.05 2.47 20.95
N VAL A 333 -17.89 1.37 20.19
CA VAL A 333 -16.86 0.34 20.43
C VAL A 333 -16.05 -0.01 19.20
N PHE A 334 -14.82 -0.48 19.42
CA PHE A 334 -14.05 -1.24 18.44
C PHE A 334 -14.27 -2.73 18.70
N ASP A 335 -15.14 -3.37 17.92
CA ASP A 335 -15.31 -4.82 17.92
C ASP A 335 -14.15 -5.51 17.20
N GLU A 336 -13.80 -6.71 17.63
CA GLU A 336 -12.80 -7.56 17.01
C GLU A 336 -13.46 -8.62 16.13
N ILE A 337 -13.20 -8.57 14.82
CA ILE A 337 -13.75 -9.52 13.85
C ILE A 337 -12.83 -10.73 13.69
N CYS A 338 -11.53 -10.48 13.54
CA CYS A 338 -10.56 -11.54 13.26
C CYS A 338 -9.17 -11.16 13.78
N ARG A 339 -8.45 -12.15 14.33
CA ARG A 339 -7.02 -12.09 14.65
C ARG A 339 -6.31 -13.22 13.90
N SER A 340 -5.14 -12.94 13.35
CA SER A 340 -4.22 -13.98 12.90
C SER A 340 -2.81 -13.76 13.45
N GLU A 341 -2.05 -14.86 13.57
CA GLU A 341 -0.60 -14.84 13.78
C GLU A 341 0.14 -14.52 12.45
N GLU A 342 -0.52 -14.76 11.32
CA GLU A 342 -0.06 -14.45 9.96
C GLU A 342 -0.35 -12.98 9.64
N ASN A 343 0.66 -12.22 9.20
CA ASN A 343 0.55 -10.77 9.08
C ASN A 343 -0.38 -10.36 7.91
N PHE A 344 -1.51 -9.70 8.19
CA PHE A 344 -2.44 -9.18 7.19
C PHE A 344 -1.91 -7.92 6.46
N SER A 345 -2.31 -7.71 5.19
CA SER A 345 -1.82 -6.64 4.32
C SER A 345 -2.90 -5.75 3.68
N CYS A 346 -4.08 -6.30 3.36
CA CYS A 346 -5.23 -5.57 2.80
C CYS A 346 -6.50 -6.42 2.92
N PHE A 347 -7.69 -5.79 2.97
CA PHE A 347 -8.98 -6.47 2.83
C PHE A 347 -9.91 -5.71 1.87
N ASP A 348 -10.97 -6.38 1.42
CA ASP A 348 -12.13 -5.79 0.73
C ASP A 348 -13.40 -6.65 0.94
N PHE A 349 -14.58 -6.10 0.68
CA PHE A 349 -15.89 -6.73 0.93
C PHE A 349 -16.35 -7.60 -0.26
N LEU A 350 -16.68 -8.86 0.00
CA LEU A 350 -17.23 -9.79 -1.00
C LEU A 350 -18.73 -9.56 -1.27
N GLU A 351 -19.43 -8.85 -0.39
CA GLU A 351 -20.88 -8.66 -0.43
C GLU A 351 -21.28 -7.23 -0.05
N GLU A 352 -22.42 -6.73 -0.55
CA GLU A 352 -22.94 -5.40 -0.22
C GLU A 352 -23.34 -5.26 1.24
N ASN A 353 -23.85 -6.34 1.84
CA ASN A 353 -24.17 -6.45 3.26
C ASN A 353 -22.94 -6.32 4.19
N ALA A 354 -21.72 -6.26 3.62
CA ALA A 354 -20.46 -6.14 4.34
C ALA A 354 -20.24 -7.21 5.43
N CYS A 355 -20.93 -8.36 5.37
CA CYS A 355 -20.79 -9.47 6.29
C CYS A 355 -19.51 -10.25 6.01
N THR A 356 -19.29 -10.59 4.74
CA THR A 356 -18.15 -11.40 4.29
C THR A 356 -17.10 -10.51 3.63
N ALA A 357 -15.84 -10.68 4.04
CA ALA A 357 -14.67 -9.98 3.50
C ALA A 357 -13.60 -10.99 3.04
N ILE A 358 -12.82 -10.58 2.04
CA ILE A 358 -11.56 -11.25 1.70
C ILE A 358 -10.40 -10.44 2.27
N VAL A 359 -9.55 -11.10 3.05
CA VAL A 359 -8.37 -10.52 3.69
C VAL A 359 -7.13 -11.17 3.07
N SER A 360 -6.08 -10.39 2.83
CA SER A 360 -4.82 -10.87 2.24
C SER A 360 -3.65 -10.73 3.20
N GLN A 361 -2.65 -11.58 3.02
CA GLN A 361 -1.52 -11.75 3.94
C GLN A 361 -0.17 -11.44 3.27
N TRP A 362 0.80 -11.03 4.09
CA TRP A 362 2.11 -10.54 3.65
C TRP A 362 3.05 -11.62 3.09
N ASP A 363 2.76 -12.89 3.34
CA ASP A 363 3.43 -14.09 2.83
C ASP A 363 2.97 -14.47 1.41
N GLY A 364 1.72 -14.21 1.07
CA GLY A 364 1.10 -14.56 -0.21
C GLY A 364 -0.34 -15.03 -0.12
N ALA A 365 -0.79 -15.57 1.02
CA ALA A 365 -2.10 -16.17 1.15
C ALA A 365 -3.26 -15.15 1.21
N VAL A 366 -4.48 -15.66 1.04
CA VAL A 366 -5.73 -14.92 1.26
C VAL A 366 -6.69 -15.75 2.10
N ALA A 367 -7.49 -15.08 2.92
CA ALA A 367 -8.45 -15.67 3.82
C ALA A 367 -9.85 -15.08 3.60
N VAL A 368 -10.88 -15.90 3.79
CA VAL A 368 -12.29 -15.47 3.82
C VAL A 368 -12.74 -15.33 5.27
N VAL A 369 -13.35 -14.21 5.61
CA VAL A 369 -13.77 -13.85 6.97
C VAL A 369 -15.23 -13.39 6.92
N ASP A 370 -16.13 -14.14 7.56
CA ASP A 370 -17.51 -13.72 7.79
C ASP A 370 -17.65 -13.19 9.23
N ARG A 371 -18.11 -11.94 9.35
CA ARG A 371 -18.36 -11.25 10.63
C ARG A 371 -19.48 -11.88 11.46
N ARG A 372 -20.26 -12.79 10.88
CA ARG A 372 -21.36 -13.52 11.54
C ARG A 372 -20.91 -14.84 12.15
N THR A 373 -19.75 -15.36 11.74
CA THR A 373 -19.22 -16.63 12.24
C THR A 373 -18.59 -16.42 13.62
N PRO A 374 -19.02 -17.16 14.66
CA PRO A 374 -18.64 -16.86 16.05
C PRO A 374 -17.18 -17.23 16.33
N GLY A 375 -16.40 -16.26 16.80
CA GLY A 375 -14.98 -16.40 17.09
C GLY A 375 -14.18 -15.23 16.53
N VAL A 376 -12.89 -15.46 16.28
CA VAL A 376 -11.98 -14.47 15.65
C VAL A 376 -11.14 -15.10 14.52
N SER A 377 -11.61 -16.21 13.96
CA SER A 377 -10.91 -17.02 12.95
C SER A 377 -11.48 -16.79 11.55
N SER A 378 -10.66 -17.01 10.52
CA SER A 378 -11.13 -17.11 9.14
C SER A 378 -11.85 -18.44 8.87
N GLU A 379 -12.77 -18.43 7.91
CA GLU A 379 -13.52 -19.63 7.47
C GLU A 379 -12.71 -20.49 6.50
N LEU A 380 -11.84 -19.83 5.72
CA LEU A 380 -10.92 -20.42 4.77
C LEU A 380 -9.63 -19.60 4.77
N SER A 381 -8.47 -20.26 4.75
CA SER A 381 -7.21 -19.69 4.27
C SER A 381 -6.77 -20.44 3.01
N ALA A 382 -6.27 -19.72 2.02
CA ALA A 382 -6.03 -20.19 0.67
C ALA A 382 -4.71 -19.66 0.10
N ASP A 383 -3.79 -20.58 -0.22
CA ASP A 383 -2.55 -20.29 -0.94
C ASP A 383 -2.85 -20.03 -2.43
N ILE A 384 -2.71 -18.77 -2.85
CA ILE A 384 -2.88 -18.33 -4.25
C ILE A 384 -1.57 -18.36 -5.08
N GLY A 385 -0.51 -18.98 -4.55
CA GLY A 385 0.80 -19.14 -5.23
C GLY A 385 1.68 -17.88 -5.24
N PHE A 386 1.27 -16.82 -4.55
CA PHE A 386 2.01 -15.56 -4.47
C PHE A 386 3.13 -15.67 -3.41
N ARG A 387 4.25 -14.96 -3.59
CA ARG A 387 5.32 -14.82 -2.57
C ARG A 387 5.12 -13.67 -1.58
N ARG A 388 4.01 -12.94 -1.74
CA ARG A 388 3.55 -11.78 -0.95
C ARG A 388 2.34 -11.17 -1.64
N THR A 389 1.26 -10.98 -0.90
CA THR A 389 0.10 -10.21 -1.35
C THR A 389 0.06 -8.88 -0.60
N ARG A 390 -0.29 -7.79 -1.29
CA ARG A 390 -0.27 -6.40 -0.77
C ARG A 390 -1.61 -5.69 -0.88
N THR A 391 -2.37 -6.01 -1.91
CA THR A 391 -3.71 -5.50 -2.13
C THR A 391 -4.56 -6.63 -2.68
N VAL A 392 -5.75 -6.78 -2.11
CA VAL A 392 -6.89 -7.41 -2.76
C VAL A 392 -7.95 -6.34 -3.04
N HIS A 393 -8.73 -6.55 -4.09
CA HIS A 393 -9.90 -5.74 -4.41
C HIS A 393 -10.93 -6.61 -5.12
N VAL A 394 -12.17 -6.54 -4.68
CA VAL A 394 -13.29 -7.28 -5.25
C VAL A 394 -13.77 -6.57 -6.52
N HIS A 395 -14.28 -7.31 -7.49
CA HIS A 395 -14.88 -6.74 -8.69
C HIS A 395 -16.26 -6.15 -8.33
N PRO A 396 -16.56 -4.86 -8.61
CA PRO A 396 -17.74 -4.19 -8.06
C PRO A 396 -19.07 -4.85 -8.45
N VAL A 397 -19.24 -5.22 -9.72
CA VAL A 397 -20.43 -5.95 -10.19
C VAL A 397 -20.34 -7.45 -9.87
N ASN A 398 -19.33 -8.13 -10.40
CA ASN A 398 -19.15 -9.58 -10.28
C ASN A 398 -18.39 -9.96 -8.99
N LYS A 399 -18.96 -9.69 -7.81
CA LYS A 399 -18.24 -9.75 -6.52
C LYS A 399 -17.65 -11.11 -6.10
N HIS A 400 -17.97 -12.18 -6.83
CA HIS A 400 -17.29 -13.47 -6.69
C HIS A 400 -15.87 -13.48 -7.27
N TYR A 401 -15.51 -12.51 -8.12
CA TYR A 401 -14.14 -12.30 -8.58
C TYR A 401 -13.42 -11.28 -7.71
N PHE A 402 -12.15 -11.56 -7.39
CA PHE A 402 -11.25 -10.61 -6.75
C PHE A 402 -9.90 -10.57 -7.48
N LEU A 403 -9.31 -9.38 -7.46
CA LEU A 403 -7.95 -9.09 -7.91
C LEU A 403 -7.01 -9.21 -6.72
N ALA A 404 -5.85 -9.84 -6.93
CA ALA A 404 -4.74 -9.87 -5.96
C ALA A 404 -3.46 -9.36 -6.64
N ALA A 405 -2.67 -8.55 -5.92
CA ALA A 405 -1.37 -8.04 -6.37
C ALA A 405 -0.35 -7.96 -5.23
N GLY A 406 0.95 -8.13 -5.50
CA GLY A 406 1.96 -7.83 -4.48
C GLY A 406 3.45 -7.94 -4.84
N SER A 407 3.89 -9.05 -5.45
CA SER A 407 5.26 -9.17 -5.96
C SER A 407 5.30 -8.68 -7.42
N VAL A 408 5.72 -9.47 -8.41
CA VAL A 408 5.50 -9.11 -9.83
C VAL A 408 4.10 -9.49 -10.29
N ASP A 409 3.42 -10.28 -9.46
CA ASP A 409 2.19 -10.99 -9.74
C ASP A 409 0.97 -10.07 -9.54
N VAL A 410 0.11 -10.01 -10.56
CA VAL A 410 -1.20 -9.37 -10.54
C VAL A 410 -2.17 -10.31 -11.25
N CYS A 411 -3.15 -10.84 -10.51
CA CYS A 411 -4.02 -11.90 -11.00
C CYS A 411 -5.46 -11.74 -10.48
N VAL A 412 -6.43 -12.18 -11.29
CA VAL A 412 -7.83 -12.29 -10.90
C VAL A 412 -8.15 -13.75 -10.56
N PHE A 413 -8.90 -13.96 -9.48
CA PHE A 413 -9.34 -15.25 -8.97
C PHE A 413 -10.85 -15.25 -8.73
N ASP A 414 -11.47 -16.42 -8.66
CA ASP A 414 -12.87 -16.61 -8.27
C ASP A 414 -12.93 -17.23 -6.87
N VAL A 415 -13.54 -16.50 -5.92
CA VAL A 415 -13.65 -16.90 -4.51
C VAL A 415 -14.35 -18.25 -4.35
N ARG A 416 -15.28 -18.59 -5.24
CA ARG A 416 -16.09 -19.83 -5.21
C ARG A 416 -15.29 -21.07 -5.56
N TYR A 417 -14.12 -20.90 -6.18
CA TYR A 417 -13.20 -21.98 -6.55
C TYR A 417 -11.92 -22.00 -5.70
N LEU A 418 -11.80 -21.13 -4.69
CA LEU A 418 -10.69 -21.16 -3.74
C LEU A 418 -10.68 -22.47 -2.93
N LYS A 419 -9.48 -22.94 -2.68
CA LYS A 419 -9.13 -24.13 -1.90
C LYS A 419 -7.93 -23.78 -1.02
N ALA A 420 -7.64 -24.60 -0.02
CA ALA A 420 -6.48 -24.37 0.85
C ALA A 420 -5.15 -24.24 0.08
N LYS A 421 -4.96 -25.01 -1.01
CA LYS A 421 -3.76 -24.99 -1.86
C LYS A 421 -4.11 -25.30 -3.33
N GLY A 422 -3.19 -24.95 -4.24
CA GLY A 422 -3.29 -25.30 -5.65
C GLY A 422 -4.27 -24.46 -6.46
N ASN A 423 -4.60 -23.26 -5.98
CA ASN A 423 -5.43 -22.30 -6.69
C ASN A 423 -4.76 -21.86 -7.99
N LYS A 424 -5.57 -21.61 -9.03
CA LYS A 424 -5.10 -21.06 -10.30
C LYS A 424 -5.83 -19.74 -10.58
N PRO A 425 -5.14 -18.71 -11.11
CA PRO A 425 -5.80 -17.48 -11.51
C PRO A 425 -6.67 -17.71 -12.75
N LEU A 426 -7.78 -16.97 -12.82
CA LEU A 426 -8.64 -16.87 -14.00
C LEU A 426 -7.92 -16.12 -15.14
N SER A 427 -7.20 -15.06 -14.77
CA SER A 427 -6.34 -14.29 -15.67
C SER A 427 -5.21 -13.59 -14.90
N SER A 428 -4.17 -13.21 -15.63
CA SER A 428 -3.00 -12.51 -15.09
C SER A 428 -2.71 -11.26 -15.93
N LEU A 429 -2.46 -10.15 -15.24
CA LEU A 429 -2.15 -8.84 -15.82
C LEU A 429 -0.62 -8.74 -15.87
N THR A 430 -0.04 -8.91 -17.06
CA THR A 430 1.41 -9.10 -17.21
C THR A 430 2.16 -7.80 -17.53
N GLY A 431 3.50 -7.86 -17.47
CA GLY A 431 4.38 -6.76 -17.88
C GLY A 431 4.99 -5.94 -16.75
N HIS A 432 4.71 -6.25 -15.48
CA HIS A 432 5.40 -5.70 -14.30
C HIS A 432 6.78 -6.34 -14.12
N THR A 433 7.81 -5.55 -13.82
CA THR A 433 9.20 -6.04 -13.67
C THR A 433 9.75 -5.91 -12.24
N LYS A 434 8.96 -5.33 -11.33
CA LYS A 434 9.28 -5.14 -9.90
C LYS A 434 8.00 -5.26 -9.06
N SER A 435 8.11 -5.05 -7.74
CA SER A 435 6.99 -5.15 -6.82
C SER A 435 5.87 -4.14 -7.15
N VAL A 436 4.67 -4.66 -7.38
CA VAL A 436 3.43 -3.89 -7.54
C VAL A 436 2.99 -3.38 -6.16
N ALA A 437 2.76 -2.07 -6.02
CA ALA A 437 2.38 -1.43 -4.77
C ALA A 437 0.88 -1.54 -4.46
N SER A 438 0.04 -1.44 -5.49
CA SER A 438 -1.41 -1.64 -5.44
C SER A 438 -1.99 -1.96 -6.81
N ALA A 439 -3.14 -2.63 -6.84
CA ALA A 439 -3.97 -2.83 -8.03
C ALA A 439 -5.46 -2.78 -7.67
N TYR A 440 -6.28 -2.07 -8.47
CA TYR A 440 -7.70 -1.85 -8.19
C TYR A 440 -8.56 -1.82 -9.46
N PHE A 441 -9.76 -2.43 -9.39
CA PHE A 441 -10.79 -2.35 -10.43
C PHE A 441 -11.41 -0.94 -10.50
N SER A 442 -11.90 -0.54 -11.67
CA SER A 442 -12.73 0.66 -11.85
C SER A 442 -14.09 0.50 -11.14
N PRO A 443 -14.65 1.56 -10.55
CA PRO A 443 -15.60 1.46 -9.45
C PRO A 443 -17.03 1.05 -9.84
N VAL A 444 -17.47 1.38 -11.05
CA VAL A 444 -18.86 1.14 -11.51
C VAL A 444 -18.97 -0.21 -12.22
N THR A 445 -18.08 -0.49 -13.18
CA THR A 445 -18.20 -1.66 -14.07
C THR A 445 -17.14 -2.73 -13.81
N GLY A 446 -15.99 -2.38 -13.25
CA GLY A 446 -14.81 -3.26 -13.18
C GLY A 446 -14.11 -3.48 -14.52
N SER A 447 -14.50 -2.79 -15.59
CA SER A 447 -13.95 -2.92 -16.95
C SER A 447 -12.52 -2.42 -17.12
N ARG A 448 -11.95 -1.75 -16.11
CA ARG A 448 -10.54 -1.35 -16.08
C ARG A 448 -9.87 -1.83 -14.79
N VAL A 449 -8.57 -2.09 -14.85
CA VAL A 449 -7.71 -2.22 -13.66
C VAL A 449 -6.53 -1.27 -13.76
N VAL A 450 -6.32 -0.44 -12.74
CA VAL A 450 -5.10 0.37 -12.58
C VAL A 450 -4.12 -0.34 -11.66
N THR A 451 -2.83 -0.32 -12.01
CA THR A 451 -1.75 -0.88 -11.18
C THR A 451 -0.62 0.13 -10.99
N VAL A 452 -0.05 0.18 -9.79
CA VAL A 452 1.11 1.01 -9.43
C VAL A 452 2.32 0.12 -9.23
N CYS A 453 3.41 0.30 -9.99
CA CYS A 453 4.58 -0.59 -9.90
C CYS A 453 5.89 0.14 -9.58
N ALA A 454 6.75 -0.49 -8.78
CA ALA A 454 8.08 0.03 -8.45
C ALA A 454 9.07 0.07 -9.66
N ASP A 455 8.61 -0.29 -10.87
CA ASP A 455 9.32 -0.10 -12.15
C ASP A 455 9.02 1.26 -12.82
N ASP A 456 8.60 2.22 -12.00
CA ASP A 456 8.30 3.61 -12.37
C ASP A 456 7.24 3.75 -13.48
N LYS A 457 6.26 2.84 -13.45
CA LYS A 457 5.09 2.87 -14.31
C LYS A 457 3.79 2.68 -13.52
N LEU A 458 2.78 3.42 -13.94
CA LEU A 458 1.36 3.10 -13.76
C LEU A 458 0.91 2.35 -15.01
N ARG A 459 0.07 1.33 -14.87
CA ARG A 459 -0.48 0.59 -16.02
C ARG A 459 -1.98 0.43 -15.87
N VAL A 460 -2.71 0.66 -16.96
CA VAL A 460 -4.16 0.41 -17.04
C VAL A 460 -4.42 -0.74 -17.99
N TYR A 461 -5.26 -1.68 -17.57
CA TYR A 461 -5.63 -2.88 -18.32
C TYR A 461 -7.12 -2.89 -18.64
N ASP A 462 -7.50 -3.54 -19.74
CA ASP A 462 -8.90 -3.81 -20.08
C ASP A 462 -9.37 -5.10 -19.40
N THR A 463 -10.35 -5.00 -18.50
CA THR A 463 -10.97 -6.12 -17.80
C THR A 463 -12.47 -6.25 -18.11
N THR A 464 -12.94 -5.72 -19.25
CA THR A 464 -14.30 -5.97 -19.79
C THR A 464 -14.61 -7.47 -19.91
N SER A 465 -13.61 -8.25 -20.30
CA SER A 465 -13.58 -9.71 -20.12
C SER A 465 -12.42 -10.08 -19.20
N LEU A 466 -12.68 -10.96 -18.23
CA LEU A 466 -11.67 -11.51 -17.34
C LEU A 466 -10.95 -12.74 -17.92
N SER A 467 -11.20 -13.07 -19.19
CA SER A 467 -10.49 -14.11 -19.93
C SER A 467 -9.03 -13.71 -20.21
N SER A 468 -8.09 -14.64 -19.99
CA SER A 468 -6.70 -14.46 -20.44
C SER A 468 -6.60 -14.56 -21.97
N PRO A 469 -5.77 -13.73 -22.66
CA PRO A 469 -4.90 -12.69 -22.11
C PRO A 469 -5.64 -11.36 -21.85
N VAL A 470 -5.31 -10.71 -20.74
CA VAL A 470 -5.81 -9.37 -20.39
C VAL A 470 -4.97 -8.29 -21.06
N THR A 471 -5.61 -7.39 -21.80
CA THR A 471 -4.95 -6.39 -22.65
C THR A 471 -4.46 -5.19 -21.84
N LEU A 472 -3.22 -4.75 -22.09
CA LEU A 472 -2.67 -3.49 -21.58
C LEU A 472 -3.16 -2.31 -22.45
N LEU A 473 -3.87 -1.35 -21.86
CA LEU A 473 -4.39 -0.15 -22.53
C LEU A 473 -3.39 1.00 -22.50
N SER A 474 -2.79 1.29 -21.34
CA SER A 474 -1.86 2.41 -21.17
C SER A 474 -0.74 2.11 -20.16
N SER A 475 0.41 2.77 -20.32
CA SER A 475 1.61 2.59 -19.50
C SER A 475 2.27 3.95 -19.23
N ILE A 476 1.80 4.65 -18.20
CA ILE A 476 2.25 6.00 -17.82
C ILE A 476 3.54 5.90 -17.01
N ARG A 477 4.58 6.67 -17.37
CA ARG A 477 5.80 6.77 -16.54
C ARG A 477 5.53 7.64 -15.31
N HIS A 478 5.75 7.10 -14.12
CA HIS A 478 5.54 7.81 -12.85
C HIS A 478 6.59 7.38 -11.82
N ASN A 479 7.22 8.32 -11.11
CA ASN A 479 8.25 7.99 -10.12
C ASN A 479 7.61 7.38 -8.85
N ASN A 480 7.68 6.06 -8.73
CA ASN A 480 7.09 5.26 -7.66
C ASN A 480 8.10 4.93 -6.54
N ASN A 481 9.31 5.50 -6.58
CA ASN A 481 10.36 5.27 -5.59
C ASN A 481 10.13 6.06 -4.29
N THR A 482 9.10 5.67 -3.52
CA THR A 482 8.71 6.29 -2.23
C THR A 482 9.70 6.04 -1.08
N GLY A 483 10.66 5.13 -1.27
CA GLY A 483 11.71 4.81 -0.27
C GLY A 483 11.17 4.16 1.02
N ARG A 484 11.91 4.33 2.12
CA ARG A 484 11.53 3.84 3.47
C ARG A 484 10.48 4.73 4.15
N TRP A 485 10.56 6.04 3.91
CA TRP A 485 9.96 7.06 4.75
C TRP A 485 8.53 7.43 4.35
N LEU A 486 8.20 7.43 3.06
CA LEU A 486 6.83 7.62 2.58
C LEU A 486 6.09 6.27 2.53
N THR A 487 4.75 6.32 2.54
CA THR A 487 3.93 5.16 2.18
C THR A 487 4.01 4.98 0.67
N ARG A 488 3.90 3.74 0.15
CA ARG A 488 3.84 3.52 -1.30
C ARG A 488 2.57 4.16 -1.85
N PHE A 489 2.64 4.69 -3.07
CA PHE A 489 1.46 5.25 -3.72
C PHE A 489 0.37 4.20 -3.93
N ARG A 490 -0.87 4.61 -3.69
CA ARG A 490 -2.07 3.96 -4.21
C ARG A 490 -2.63 4.87 -5.30
N ALA A 491 -2.84 4.33 -6.49
CA ALA A 491 -3.61 5.00 -7.54
C ALA A 491 -5.07 4.55 -7.39
N ILE A 492 -6.00 5.46 -7.14
CA ILE A 492 -7.41 5.15 -6.94
C ILE A 492 -8.28 5.79 -8.01
N TRP A 493 -9.33 5.10 -8.44
CA TRP A 493 -10.33 5.65 -9.35
C TRP A 493 -11.22 6.69 -8.64
N ASP A 494 -11.77 7.65 -9.39
CA ASP A 494 -12.84 8.51 -8.88
C ASP A 494 -14.20 7.79 -9.05
N PRO A 495 -14.98 7.55 -7.98
CA PRO A 495 -16.30 6.91 -8.10
C PRO A 495 -17.28 7.61 -9.06
N LYS A 496 -17.07 8.89 -9.36
CA LYS A 496 -17.89 9.71 -10.28
C LYS A 496 -17.46 9.60 -11.75
N GLN A 497 -16.32 8.95 -12.03
CA GLN A 497 -15.70 8.87 -13.36
C GLN A 497 -14.95 7.54 -13.53
N GLU A 498 -15.65 6.55 -14.10
CA GLU A 498 -15.12 5.19 -14.37
C GLU A 498 -13.76 5.17 -15.11
N HIS A 499 -13.51 6.17 -15.95
CA HIS A 499 -12.29 6.29 -16.76
C HIS A 499 -11.21 7.19 -16.14
N CYS A 500 -11.37 7.70 -14.91
CA CYS A 500 -10.41 8.61 -14.27
C CYS A 500 -9.89 8.06 -12.94
N PHE A 501 -8.57 8.14 -12.75
CA PHE A 501 -7.90 7.78 -11.51
C PHE A 501 -6.87 8.82 -11.10
N LEU A 502 -6.51 8.84 -9.82
CA LEU A 502 -5.55 9.79 -9.27
C LEU A 502 -4.47 9.12 -8.43
N VAL A 503 -3.32 9.79 -8.34
CA VAL A 503 -2.14 9.32 -7.60
C VAL A 503 -1.31 10.50 -7.10
N GLY A 504 -0.69 10.35 -5.92
CA GLY A 504 0.30 11.32 -5.43
C GLY A 504 1.60 11.26 -6.24
N SER A 505 2.33 12.38 -6.35
CA SER A 505 3.54 12.48 -7.17
C SER A 505 4.79 12.82 -6.38
N MET A 506 5.93 12.26 -6.81
CA MET A 506 7.28 12.61 -6.31
C MET A 506 7.86 13.89 -6.95
N ALA A 507 7.14 14.54 -7.84
CA ALA A 507 7.54 15.80 -8.49
C ALA A 507 7.73 16.97 -7.49
N GLN A 508 8.30 18.07 -7.98
CA GLN A 508 8.35 19.36 -7.29
C GLN A 508 7.80 20.45 -8.24
N PRO A 509 6.85 21.32 -7.83
CA PRO A 509 6.14 21.31 -6.54
C PRO A 509 5.39 19.99 -6.28
N ARG A 510 5.03 19.70 -5.03
CA ARG A 510 4.29 18.46 -4.73
C ARG A 510 2.89 18.56 -5.30
N GLN A 511 2.43 17.44 -5.87
CA GLN A 511 1.17 17.40 -6.59
C GLN A 511 0.45 16.06 -6.43
N ILE A 512 -0.87 16.09 -6.53
CA ILE A 512 -1.72 14.93 -6.76
C ILE A 512 -2.20 15.02 -8.21
N GLN A 513 -1.96 13.98 -9.00
CA GLN A 513 -2.20 13.97 -10.44
C GLN A 513 -3.41 13.13 -10.77
N VAL A 514 -4.28 13.63 -11.66
CA VAL A 514 -5.47 12.93 -12.17
C VAL A 514 -5.24 12.55 -13.62
N PHE A 515 -5.34 11.25 -13.92
CA PHE A 515 -5.14 10.65 -15.23
C PHE A 515 -6.42 9.99 -15.74
N GLN A 516 -6.56 9.95 -17.06
CA GLN A 516 -7.55 9.12 -17.76
C GLN A 516 -6.99 7.69 -17.98
N ASP A 517 -7.87 6.69 -18.15
CA ASP A 517 -7.51 5.31 -18.47
C ASP A 517 -6.64 5.17 -19.74
N THR A 518 -6.85 6.06 -20.71
CA THR A 518 -6.01 6.26 -21.92
C THR A 518 -4.54 6.61 -21.64
N GLY A 519 -4.21 7.07 -20.43
CA GLY A 519 -2.89 7.54 -20.04
C GLY A 519 -2.72 9.07 -20.05
N ASN A 520 -3.72 9.83 -20.50
CA ASN A 520 -3.69 11.29 -20.54
C ASN A 520 -3.70 11.90 -19.13
N LEU A 521 -2.85 12.89 -18.86
CA LEU A 521 -2.92 13.72 -17.65
C LEU A 521 -4.01 14.78 -17.81
N LEU A 522 -5.03 14.75 -16.96
CA LEU A 522 -6.18 15.67 -17.00
C LEU A 522 -5.97 16.88 -16.10
N HIS A 523 -5.40 16.68 -14.91
CA HIS A 523 -5.15 17.75 -13.93
C HIS A 523 -4.00 17.39 -12.98
N SER A 524 -3.34 18.41 -12.42
CA SER A 524 -2.33 18.27 -11.38
C SER A 524 -2.60 19.27 -10.25
N PHE A 525 -3.12 18.79 -9.13
CA PHE A 525 -3.35 19.61 -7.95
C PHE A 525 -2.03 19.96 -7.28
N HIS A 526 -1.62 21.23 -7.30
CA HIS A 526 -0.44 21.72 -6.59
C HIS A 526 -0.71 23.06 -5.89
N ASN A 527 -0.16 23.23 -4.70
CA ASN A 527 -0.13 24.49 -3.95
C ASN A 527 1.19 24.50 -3.17
N GLY A 528 2.05 25.51 -3.38
CA GLY A 528 3.41 25.51 -2.82
C GLY A 528 3.45 25.58 -1.30
N ASP A 529 2.47 26.28 -0.71
CA ASP A 529 2.39 26.60 0.72
C ASP A 529 1.68 25.46 1.48
N CYS A 530 0.62 24.90 0.90
CA CYS A 530 -0.18 23.84 1.50
C CYS A 530 0.39 22.43 1.21
N LEU A 531 0.78 22.12 -0.04
CA LEU A 531 1.35 20.83 -0.44
C LEU A 531 2.89 20.88 -0.38
N THR A 532 3.42 21.07 0.81
CA THR A 532 4.87 21.01 1.09
C THR A 532 5.43 19.58 1.09
N SER A 533 4.56 18.56 1.10
CA SER A 533 4.91 17.14 1.28
C SER A 533 4.08 16.20 0.41
N VAL A 534 4.57 14.97 0.21
CA VAL A 534 3.96 14.00 -0.72
C VAL A 534 2.74 13.34 -0.07
N CYS A 535 1.58 13.45 -0.72
CA CYS A 535 0.35 12.74 -0.36
C CYS A 535 0.35 11.33 -0.98
N SER A 536 0.91 10.34 -0.26
CA SER A 536 1.03 8.96 -0.74
C SER A 536 -0.31 8.22 -0.84
N ILE A 537 -1.23 8.54 0.06
CA ILE A 537 -2.57 7.97 0.17
C ILE A 537 -3.56 9.08 -0.13
N ASN A 538 -4.62 8.80 -0.89
CA ASN A 538 -5.62 9.78 -1.29
C ASN A 538 -7.00 9.10 -1.29
N VAL A 539 -8.06 9.86 -1.00
CA VAL A 539 -9.47 9.41 -1.08
C VAL A 539 -10.33 10.48 -1.75
N VAL A 540 -11.43 10.07 -2.38
CA VAL A 540 -12.37 10.94 -3.09
C VAL A 540 -13.77 10.73 -2.54
N HIS A 541 -14.54 11.80 -2.31
CA HIS A 541 -15.93 11.67 -1.89
C HIS A 541 -16.77 11.06 -3.03
N PRO A 542 -17.59 10.01 -2.78
CA PRO A 542 -18.23 9.24 -3.84
C PRO A 542 -19.21 10.03 -4.71
N SER A 543 -19.82 11.10 -4.16
CA SER A 543 -20.81 11.93 -4.85
C SER A 543 -20.46 13.43 -4.93
N GLN A 544 -19.32 13.85 -4.38
CA GLN A 544 -18.94 15.28 -4.35
C GLN A 544 -17.54 15.53 -4.91
N ASN A 545 -17.27 16.78 -5.28
CA ASN A 545 -15.99 17.24 -5.82
C ASN A 545 -15.04 17.57 -4.66
N ILE A 546 -14.66 16.52 -3.92
CA ILE A 546 -13.81 16.57 -2.72
C ILE A 546 -12.77 15.45 -2.81
N LEU A 547 -11.51 15.82 -2.60
CA LEU A 547 -10.32 14.96 -2.61
C LEU A 547 -9.52 15.23 -1.34
N VAL A 548 -9.16 14.20 -0.58
CA VAL A 548 -8.35 14.35 0.62
C VAL A 548 -7.06 13.52 0.49
N GLY A 549 -5.92 14.20 0.52
CA GLY A 549 -4.58 13.60 0.43
C GLY A 549 -3.91 13.48 1.80
N GLY A 550 -3.38 12.30 2.13
CA GLY A 550 -2.70 11.99 3.38
C GLY A 550 -1.19 11.83 3.22
N ASN A 551 -0.42 12.51 4.08
CA ASN A 551 1.03 12.62 3.97
C ASN A 551 1.83 11.79 5.00
N SER A 552 3.16 11.92 4.99
CA SER A 552 4.03 11.22 5.94
C SER A 552 4.21 11.86 7.33
N SER A 553 3.60 13.02 7.60
CA SER A 553 3.60 13.68 8.93
C SER A 553 2.25 13.63 9.65
N GLY A 554 1.31 12.82 9.14
CA GLY A 554 -0.02 12.64 9.73
C GLY A 554 -0.98 13.78 9.44
N ARG A 555 -0.68 14.61 8.43
CA ARG A 555 -1.57 15.67 7.93
C ARG A 555 -2.40 15.17 6.75
N LEU A 556 -3.66 15.61 6.75
CA LEU A 556 -4.61 15.46 5.66
C LEU A 556 -4.82 16.83 5.00
N HIS A 557 -4.86 16.84 3.67
CA HIS A 557 -5.01 18.03 2.84
C HIS A 557 -6.33 17.90 2.06
N ASN A 558 -7.34 18.70 2.41
CA ASN A 558 -8.66 18.68 1.78
C ASN A 558 -8.73 19.66 0.59
N LEU A 559 -8.94 19.13 -0.61
CA LEU A 559 -9.21 19.89 -1.82
C LEU A 559 -10.71 19.77 -2.15
N TRP A 560 -11.41 20.90 -2.25
CA TRP A 560 -12.85 20.94 -2.45
C TRP A 560 -13.27 22.06 -3.41
N LYS A 561 -14.40 21.85 -4.10
CA LYS A 561 -14.95 22.82 -5.05
C LYS A 561 -15.53 24.05 -4.35
N GLN A 562 -14.95 25.22 -4.59
CA GLN A 562 -15.42 26.46 -3.98
C GLN A 562 -16.74 26.92 -4.61
N HIS A 563 -17.83 26.95 -3.83
CA HIS A 563 -19.13 27.41 -4.32
C HIS A 563 -19.21 28.95 -4.32
N PHE A 564 -19.12 29.54 -5.51
CA PHE A 564 -19.30 30.98 -5.70
C PHE A 564 -20.76 31.30 -6.02
N ASP A 565 -21.50 31.92 -5.07
CA ASP A 565 -22.87 32.34 -5.31
C ASP A 565 -22.91 33.69 -6.04
N ARG A 566 -23.17 33.62 -7.35
CA ARG A 566 -23.30 34.78 -8.22
C ARG A 566 -24.47 35.72 -7.86
N LYS A 567 -25.43 35.31 -7.03
CA LYS A 567 -26.54 36.19 -6.59
C LYS A 567 -26.19 37.04 -5.38
N THR A 568 -25.39 36.53 -4.45
CA THR A 568 -25.02 37.25 -3.23
C THR A 568 -23.61 37.84 -3.26
N GLY A 569 -22.78 37.46 -4.24
CA GLY A 569 -21.36 37.83 -4.31
C GLY A 569 -20.52 37.15 -3.24
N LYS A 570 -21.07 36.15 -2.52
CA LYS A 570 -20.42 35.46 -1.41
C LYS A 570 -19.97 34.06 -1.83
N THR A 571 -18.87 33.63 -1.23
CA THR A 571 -18.41 32.23 -1.29
C THR A 571 -19.16 31.42 -0.25
N ASN A 572 -20.31 30.87 -0.65
CA ASN A 572 -21.05 29.94 0.19
C ASN A 572 -20.26 28.63 0.30
N LYS A 573 -20.05 28.18 1.53
CA LYS A 573 -19.29 26.96 1.83
C LYS A 573 -20.25 25.76 1.72
N ALA A 574 -19.70 24.61 1.32
CA ALA A 574 -20.41 23.33 1.33
C ALA A 574 -20.54 22.80 2.77
#